data_AF-A0A087QY15-F1
#
_entry.id   AF-A0A087QY15-F1
#
_cell.length_a   1.000
_cell.length_b   1.000
_cell.length_c   1.000
_cell.angle_alpha   90.00
_cell.angle_beta   90.00
_cell.angle_gamma   90.00
#
_symmetry.space_group_name_H-M   'P 1'
#
loop_
_entity.id
_entity.type
_entity.pdbx_description
1 polymer ?
#
loop_
_entity_poly.entity_id
_entity_poly.type
_entity_poly.pdbx_seq_one_letter_code
_entity_poly.pdbx_strand_id
1 'polypeptide(L)'
;EGDNCVFDGMIYRNGETFQPSCKYQCTCRDGQIGCLPRCNLDLLLPGPDCPFPRKIEVPGECCEKWICDPKDEVILGGFAMAAYRQEATLGIDVSDSSANCIEQTTEWSACSKSCGMGFSTRVTNRNQQCEMVKQTRLCMIRPCENEEPSDKKGKKCIRTKKSLKAVRFEYKNCTSVQTYKPRYCGLCNDGRCCTPHNTKTIQVEFRCPQGKVLKKPMMLINTCVCHNNCPQSNNAF
;
A
#
# COMPACT_ATOMS: atom_id res chain seq x y z
N GLU A 1 3.54 -43.65 18.50
CA GLU A 1 2.20 -43.53 17.90
C GLU A 1 2.02 -42.08 17.51
N GLY A 2 1.51 -41.81 16.32
CA GLY A 2 1.21 -40.43 15.90
C GLY A 2 -0.24 -40.34 15.48
N ASP A 3 -0.85 -39.20 15.74
CA ASP A 3 -2.28 -39.00 15.57
C ASP A 3 -2.68 -39.00 14.08
N ASN A 4 -3.84 -39.57 13.80
CA ASN A 4 -4.44 -39.56 12.47
C ASN A 4 -5.06 -38.19 12.18
N CYS A 5 -5.14 -37.82 10.90
CA CYS A 5 -5.72 -36.57 10.46
C CYS A 5 -7.11 -36.79 9.85
N VAL A 6 -7.98 -35.79 9.91
CA VAL A 6 -9.29 -35.81 9.24
C VAL A 6 -9.34 -34.69 8.20
N PHE A 7 -9.58 -35.03 6.94
CA PHE A 7 -9.72 -34.08 5.84
C PHE A 7 -10.92 -34.46 4.97
N ASP A 8 -11.84 -33.52 4.76
CA ASP A 8 -13.06 -33.70 3.95
C ASP A 8 -13.87 -34.95 4.33
N GLY A 9 -13.96 -35.23 5.65
CA GLY A 9 -14.67 -36.38 6.19
C GLY A 9 -13.93 -37.72 6.08
N MET A 10 -12.74 -37.77 5.47
CA MET A 10 -11.89 -38.96 5.39
C MET A 10 -10.78 -38.95 6.43
N ILE A 11 -10.44 -40.12 6.96
CA ILE A 11 -9.38 -40.31 7.98
C ILE A 11 -8.10 -40.76 7.29
N TYR A 12 -7.02 -40.02 7.51
CA TYR A 12 -5.68 -40.29 6.99
C TYR A 12 -4.74 -40.67 8.13
N ARG A 13 -3.95 -41.72 7.93
CA ARG A 13 -2.99 -42.20 8.93
C ARG A 13 -1.77 -41.30 9.00
N ASN A 14 -1.10 -41.29 10.15
CA ASN A 14 0.16 -40.58 10.28
C ASN A 14 1.19 -41.07 9.24
N GLY A 15 1.76 -40.14 8.46
CA GLY A 15 2.65 -40.40 7.33
C GLY A 15 1.95 -40.64 5.99
N GLU A 16 0.62 -40.66 5.94
CA GLU A 16 -0.14 -40.89 4.72
C GLU A 16 -0.18 -39.64 3.84
N THR A 17 0.13 -39.81 2.55
CA THR A 17 0.08 -38.75 1.53
C THR A 17 -1.15 -38.92 0.64
N PHE A 18 -1.88 -37.84 0.37
CA PHE A 18 -3.06 -37.83 -0.48
C PHE A 18 -3.10 -36.58 -1.38
N GLN A 19 -3.87 -36.63 -2.46
CA GLN A 19 -3.98 -35.53 -3.44
C GLN A 19 -5.44 -35.07 -3.51
N PRO A 20 -5.85 -34.06 -2.72
CA PRO A 20 -7.24 -33.60 -2.70
C PRO A 20 -7.65 -32.92 -4.02
N SER A 21 -6.68 -32.43 -4.79
CA SER A 21 -6.88 -32.02 -6.17
C SER A 21 -5.58 -32.21 -6.94
N CYS A 22 -5.64 -32.14 -8.27
CA CYS A 22 -4.44 -32.24 -9.08
C CYS A 22 -3.40 -31.13 -8.76
N LYS A 23 -3.84 -29.99 -8.18
CA LYS A 23 -3.01 -28.81 -7.86
C LYS A 23 -2.25 -28.97 -6.53
N TYR A 24 -2.62 -29.91 -5.65
CA TYR A 24 -2.04 -30.04 -4.30
C TYR A 24 -1.72 -31.49 -3.91
N GLN A 25 -0.66 -31.67 -3.14
CA GLN A 25 -0.30 -32.92 -2.49
C GLN A 25 -0.16 -32.69 -0.99
N CYS A 26 -0.96 -33.40 -0.21
CA CYS A 26 -1.05 -33.26 1.24
C CYS A 26 -0.47 -34.48 1.95
N THR A 27 0.06 -34.27 3.15
CA THR A 27 0.59 -35.32 4.01
C THR A 27 0.04 -35.13 5.42
N CYS A 28 -0.49 -36.20 6.00
CA CYS A 28 -0.85 -36.22 7.41
C CYS A 28 0.39 -36.48 8.25
N ARG A 29 0.67 -35.60 9.22
CA ARG A 29 1.76 -35.75 10.19
C ARG A 29 1.27 -35.35 11.58
N ASP A 30 1.21 -36.32 12.49
CA ASP A 30 0.85 -36.16 13.91
C ASP A 30 -0.40 -35.28 14.11
N GLY A 31 -1.50 -35.66 13.46
CA GLY A 31 -2.79 -34.96 13.53
C GLY A 31 -2.89 -33.65 12.72
N GLN A 32 -1.82 -33.21 12.07
CA GLN A 32 -1.81 -32.03 11.19
C GLN A 32 -1.65 -32.40 9.71
N ILE A 33 -2.28 -31.63 8.84
CA ILE A 33 -2.20 -31.82 7.39
C ILE A 33 -1.36 -30.71 6.80
N GLY A 34 -0.23 -31.07 6.18
CA GLY A 34 0.61 -30.17 5.40
C GLY A 34 0.43 -30.42 3.91
N CYS A 35 0.10 -29.39 3.13
CA CYS A 35 -0.08 -29.48 1.69
C CYS A 35 0.98 -28.67 0.94
N LEU A 36 1.54 -29.26 -0.12
CA LEU A 36 2.47 -28.61 -1.04
C LEU A 36 1.79 -28.43 -2.42
N PRO A 37 1.94 -27.27 -3.08
CA PRO A 37 1.43 -27.06 -4.42
C PRO A 37 2.22 -27.93 -5.42
N ARG A 38 1.51 -28.56 -6.35
CA ARG A 38 2.09 -29.32 -7.47
C ARG A 38 2.29 -28.47 -8.72
N CYS A 39 1.61 -27.33 -8.79
CA CYS A 39 1.74 -26.38 -9.88
C CYS A 39 2.80 -25.33 -9.57
N ASN A 40 3.45 -24.84 -10.63
CA ASN A 40 4.37 -23.73 -10.52
C ASN A 40 3.58 -22.43 -10.16
N LEU A 41 4.01 -21.74 -9.11
CA LEU A 41 3.41 -20.50 -8.62
C LEU A 41 4.19 -19.26 -9.09
N ASP A 42 5.12 -19.43 -10.03
CA ASP A 42 5.90 -18.34 -10.61
C ASP A 42 5.03 -17.19 -11.11
N LEU A 43 5.46 -15.98 -10.74
CA LEU A 43 4.84 -14.73 -11.11
C LEU A 43 5.47 -14.20 -12.40
N LEU A 44 4.66 -14.06 -13.45
CA LEU A 44 5.08 -13.38 -14.66
C LEU A 44 4.87 -11.87 -14.50
N LEU A 45 5.96 -11.10 -14.43
CA LEU A 45 5.91 -9.65 -14.39
C LEU A 45 5.67 -9.08 -15.80
N PRO A 46 4.99 -7.91 -15.92
CA PRO A 46 4.83 -7.24 -17.21
C PRO A 46 6.18 -6.98 -17.88
N GLY A 47 6.33 -7.53 -19.09
CA GLY A 47 7.52 -7.38 -19.93
C GLY A 47 7.20 -6.62 -21.22
N PRO A 48 8.22 -6.21 -22.00
CA PRO A 48 8.03 -5.55 -23.29
C PRO A 48 7.18 -6.40 -24.26
N ASP A 49 7.33 -7.73 -24.23
CA ASP A 49 6.58 -8.68 -25.07
C ASP A 49 5.28 -9.17 -24.42
N CYS A 50 5.05 -8.87 -23.14
CA CYS A 50 3.88 -9.30 -22.38
C CYS A 50 3.47 -8.22 -21.37
N PRO A 51 2.84 -7.11 -21.84
CA PRO A 51 2.51 -5.98 -20.99
C PRO A 51 1.35 -6.28 -20.02
N PHE A 52 0.51 -7.26 -20.35
CA PHE A 52 -0.66 -7.66 -19.56
C PHE A 52 -0.68 -9.18 -19.39
N PRO A 53 0.20 -9.76 -18.55
CA PRO A 53 0.22 -11.19 -18.29
C PRO A 53 -1.05 -11.58 -17.53
N ARG A 54 -1.77 -12.57 -18.04
CA ARG A 54 -2.95 -13.15 -17.39
C ARG A 54 -2.77 -14.66 -17.25
N LYS A 55 -3.09 -15.18 -16.07
CA LYS A 55 -3.13 -16.62 -15.84
C LYS A 55 -4.50 -17.15 -16.23
N ILE A 56 -4.55 -18.18 -17.06
CA ILE A 56 -5.80 -18.83 -17.48
C ILE A 56 -5.78 -20.32 -17.19
N GLU A 57 -6.96 -20.89 -16.95
CA GLU A 57 -7.16 -22.33 -16.93
C GLU A 57 -7.19 -22.87 -18.36
N VAL A 58 -6.32 -23.83 -18.65
CA VAL A 58 -6.22 -24.44 -19.98
C VAL A 58 -6.96 -25.79 -19.94
N PRO A 59 -7.92 -26.04 -20.85
CA PRO A 59 -8.64 -27.30 -20.90
C PRO A 59 -7.69 -28.50 -21.00
N GLY A 60 -7.84 -29.47 -20.10
CA GLY A 60 -7.02 -30.69 -20.07
C GLY A 60 -5.69 -30.58 -19.31
N GLU A 61 -5.32 -29.40 -18.83
CA GLU A 61 -4.13 -29.17 -18.02
C GLU A 61 -4.53 -28.94 -16.56
N CYS A 62 -3.77 -29.51 -15.62
CA CYS A 62 -4.03 -29.27 -14.20
C CYS A 62 -3.65 -27.85 -13.76
N CYS A 63 -2.56 -27.32 -14.33
CA CYS A 63 -1.96 -26.05 -13.92
C CYS A 63 -2.33 -24.94 -14.89
N GLU A 64 -2.62 -23.77 -14.33
CA GLU A 64 -2.89 -22.56 -15.11
C GLU A 64 -1.61 -22.10 -15.83
N LYS A 65 -1.78 -21.60 -17.05
CA LYS A 65 -0.67 -21.08 -17.85
C LYS A 65 -0.81 -19.57 -18.03
N TRP A 66 0.34 -18.92 -18.20
CA TRP A 66 0.40 -17.51 -18.53
C TRP A 66 0.09 -17.31 -20.01
N ILE A 67 -0.82 -16.39 -20.30
CA ILE A 67 -1.04 -15.85 -21.63
C ILE A 67 -0.81 -14.34 -21.61
N CYS A 68 -0.44 -13.82 -22.77
CA CYS A 68 -0.30 -12.40 -23.00
C CYS A 68 -1.39 -12.04 -24.01
N ASP A 69 -2.36 -11.22 -23.60
CA ASP A 69 -3.36 -10.75 -24.54
C ASP A 69 -2.66 -9.83 -25.56
N PRO A 70 -2.78 -10.10 -26.88
CA PRO A 70 -2.24 -9.19 -27.88
C PRO A 70 -3.02 -7.87 -27.79
N LYS A 71 -2.28 -6.76 -27.68
CA LYS A 71 -2.84 -5.41 -27.65
C LYS A 71 -3.66 -5.16 -28.92
N ASP A 72 -4.92 -4.77 -28.75
CA ASP A 72 -5.57 -3.89 -29.73
C ASP A 72 -4.71 -2.63 -29.89
N GLU A 73 -4.47 -2.29 -31.15
CA GLU A 73 -3.52 -1.28 -31.61
C GLU A 73 -3.71 0.09 -30.93
N VAL A 74 -2.65 0.60 -30.30
CA VAL A 74 -2.46 2.04 -30.13
C VAL A 74 -1.03 2.38 -30.54
N ILE A 75 -0.94 2.99 -31.73
CA ILE A 75 0.26 3.55 -32.36
C ILE A 75 0.81 4.70 -31.51
N LEU A 76 2.10 4.65 -31.12
CA LEU A 76 3.03 5.80 -31.23
C LEU A 76 4.51 5.42 -30.98
N GLY A 77 5.30 5.38 -32.06
CA GLY A 77 6.61 6.04 -32.15
C GLY A 77 7.81 5.52 -31.36
N GLY A 78 8.64 4.72 -32.05
CA GLY A 78 10.11 4.89 -32.16
C GLY A 78 10.97 4.98 -30.89
N PHE A 79 11.84 3.98 -30.68
CA PHE A 79 13.31 4.06 -30.75
C PHE A 79 13.88 2.75 -30.18
N ALA A 80 14.42 1.91 -31.06
CA ALA A 80 15.28 0.80 -30.69
C ALA A 80 16.67 1.33 -30.29
N MET A 81 17.25 0.82 -29.20
CA MET A 81 18.60 0.25 -29.17
C MET A 81 18.85 -0.51 -27.86
N ALA A 82 19.43 -1.69 -28.00
CA ALA A 82 19.73 -2.67 -26.97
C ALA A 82 21.05 -2.38 -26.22
N ALA A 83 21.13 -2.81 -24.96
CA ALA A 83 22.37 -3.26 -24.31
C ALA A 83 22.02 -4.15 -23.10
N TYR A 84 21.81 -5.44 -23.38
CA TYR A 84 21.63 -6.51 -22.38
C TYR A 84 22.99 -6.78 -21.69
N ARG A 85 23.02 -6.91 -20.35
CA ARG A 85 24.13 -7.50 -19.59
C ARG A 85 23.64 -8.78 -18.91
N GLN A 86 24.51 -9.78 -18.91
CA GLN A 86 24.27 -11.17 -18.55
C GLN A 86 23.95 -11.37 -17.06
N GLU A 87 23.10 -12.36 -16.81
CA GLU A 87 22.55 -12.81 -15.54
C GLU A 87 23.55 -12.91 -14.39
N ALA A 88 23.12 -12.49 -13.21
CA ALA A 88 23.60 -13.06 -11.94
C ALA A 88 22.38 -13.73 -11.28
N THR A 89 22.31 -15.05 -11.39
CA THR A 89 21.42 -15.92 -10.62
C THR A 89 21.78 -15.78 -9.14
N LEU A 90 21.06 -14.90 -8.44
CA LEU A 90 21.05 -14.90 -6.98
C LEU A 90 20.16 -16.06 -6.53
N GLY A 91 20.78 -17.22 -6.30
CA GLY A 91 20.20 -18.25 -5.45
C GLY A 91 19.97 -17.64 -4.07
N ILE A 92 18.70 -17.43 -3.71
CA ILE A 92 18.32 -17.03 -2.37
C ILE A 92 18.16 -18.31 -1.57
N ASP A 93 19.15 -18.60 -0.71
CA ASP A 93 19.00 -19.54 0.39
C ASP A 93 17.84 -19.06 1.27
N VAL A 94 16.75 -19.82 1.25
CA VAL A 94 15.54 -19.56 2.02
C VAL A 94 15.81 -19.96 3.47
N SER A 95 16.31 -19.01 4.25
CA SER A 95 16.24 -19.02 5.70
C SER A 95 15.50 -17.78 6.17
N ASP A 96 14.17 -17.86 6.25
CA ASP A 96 13.44 -17.57 7.50
C ASP A 96 11.95 -17.90 7.30
N SER A 97 11.44 -18.77 8.17
CA SER A 97 10.10 -19.35 8.19
C SER A 97 9.03 -18.33 8.60
N SER A 98 8.82 -17.28 7.79
CA SER A 98 7.63 -16.41 7.83
C SER A 98 7.24 -15.76 6.47
N ALA A 99 7.90 -16.12 5.36
CA ALA A 99 7.94 -15.28 4.16
C ALA A 99 7.10 -15.77 2.94
N ASN A 100 5.87 -16.25 3.12
CA ASN A 100 4.94 -16.48 1.99
C ASN A 100 3.97 -15.31 1.75
N CYS A 101 4.13 -14.17 2.44
CA CYS A 101 3.34 -12.98 2.18
C CYS A 101 4.10 -12.03 1.25
N ILE A 102 3.67 -11.93 0.00
CA ILE A 102 4.17 -10.89 -0.90
C ILE A 102 3.59 -9.57 -0.42
N GLU A 103 4.39 -8.79 0.30
CA GLU A 103 3.94 -7.50 0.83
C GLU A 103 3.59 -6.54 -0.31
N GLN A 104 2.30 -6.21 -0.41
CA GLN A 104 1.75 -5.20 -1.27
C GLN A 104 1.26 -4.05 -0.40
N THR A 105 1.78 -2.85 -0.65
CA THR A 105 1.32 -1.64 0.02
C THR A 105 1.19 -0.56 -1.03
N THR A 106 -0.04 -0.05 -1.20
CA THR A 106 -0.25 1.10 -2.09
C THR A 106 0.31 2.35 -1.43
N GLU A 107 0.61 3.34 -2.27
CA GLU A 107 0.82 4.71 -1.78
C GLU A 107 -0.43 5.25 -1.08
N TRP A 108 -0.22 6.26 -0.24
CA TRP A 108 -1.32 6.95 0.42
C TRP A 108 -2.11 7.79 -0.60
N SER A 109 -3.44 7.74 -0.51
CA SER A 109 -4.30 8.65 -1.25
C SER A 109 -4.04 10.11 -0.89
N ALA A 110 -4.42 11.00 -1.80
CA ALA A 110 -4.53 12.42 -1.51
C ALA A 110 -5.42 12.65 -0.27
N CYS A 111 -5.13 13.72 0.47
CA CYS A 111 -5.93 14.08 1.63
C CYS A 111 -7.34 14.48 1.18
N SER A 112 -8.36 13.94 1.85
CA SER A 112 -9.77 14.19 1.51
C SER A 112 -10.18 15.66 1.58
N LYS A 113 -9.40 16.51 2.25
CA LYS A 113 -9.61 17.95 2.34
C LYS A 113 -8.32 18.70 1.99
N SER A 114 -8.47 19.83 1.29
CA SER A 114 -7.36 20.72 0.93
C SER A 114 -6.92 21.66 2.07
N CYS A 115 -7.73 21.79 3.12
CA CYS A 115 -7.40 22.47 4.36
C CYS A 115 -8.06 21.74 5.55
N GLY A 116 -7.59 22.02 6.76
CA GLY A 116 -8.12 21.44 7.98
C GLY A 116 -7.84 19.94 8.08
N MET A 117 -8.51 19.28 9.02
CA MET A 117 -8.34 17.85 9.23
C MET A 117 -9.17 17.04 8.24
N GLY A 118 -8.49 16.17 7.48
CA GLY A 118 -9.08 15.20 6.57
C GLY A 118 -8.50 13.80 6.78
N PHE A 119 -8.74 12.92 5.80
CA PHE A 119 -8.28 11.53 5.82
C PHE A 119 -7.51 11.18 4.54
N SER A 120 -6.45 10.38 4.70
CA SER A 120 -5.77 9.68 3.61
C SER A 120 -5.90 8.19 3.84
N THR A 121 -6.07 7.42 2.77
CA THR A 121 -6.25 5.97 2.83
C THR A 121 -5.24 5.25 1.97
N ARG A 122 -4.84 4.04 2.37
CA ARG A 122 -4.06 3.11 1.53
C ARG A 122 -4.57 1.69 1.74
N VAL A 123 -4.23 0.80 0.83
CA VAL A 123 -4.46 -0.64 1.01
C VAL A 123 -3.11 -1.32 1.23
N THR A 124 -3.04 -2.21 2.22
CA THR A 124 -1.84 -2.99 2.51
C THR A 124 -2.21 -4.36 3.01
N ASN A 125 -1.44 -5.38 2.64
CA ASN A 125 -1.52 -6.71 3.23
C ASN A 125 -0.47 -6.97 4.31
N ARG A 126 0.22 -5.92 4.78
CA ARG A 126 1.20 -6.04 5.86
C ARG A 126 0.51 -6.19 7.22
N ASN A 127 0.00 -7.39 7.46
CA ASN A 127 -0.53 -7.87 8.73
C ASN A 127 -0.21 -9.36 8.89
N GLN A 128 -0.42 -9.91 10.09
CA GLN A 128 -0.07 -11.30 10.39
C GLN A 128 -0.81 -12.31 9.51
N GLN A 129 -1.96 -11.92 8.99
CA GLN A 129 -2.85 -12.75 8.17
C GLN A 129 -2.62 -12.57 6.65
N CYS A 130 -1.73 -11.66 6.24
CA CYS A 130 -1.52 -11.27 4.84
C CYS A 130 -2.79 -10.81 4.09
N GLU A 131 -3.78 -10.26 4.80
CA GLU A 131 -5.05 -9.83 4.21
C GLU A 131 -5.02 -8.39 3.70
N MET A 132 -5.60 -8.11 2.54
CA MET A 132 -5.69 -6.75 2.02
C MET A 132 -6.62 -5.88 2.87
N VAL A 133 -6.05 -4.99 3.68
CA VAL A 133 -6.81 -4.10 4.57
C VAL A 133 -6.66 -2.64 4.18
N LYS A 134 -7.78 -1.90 4.26
CA LYS A 134 -7.79 -0.45 4.07
C LYS A 134 -7.33 0.24 5.36
N GLN A 135 -6.14 0.82 5.32
CA GLN A 135 -5.63 1.68 6.38
C GLN A 135 -6.05 3.14 6.14
N THR A 136 -6.45 3.83 7.21
CA THR A 136 -6.82 5.25 7.17
C THR A 136 -5.98 6.04 8.17
N ARG A 137 -5.43 7.17 7.76
CA ARG A 137 -4.71 8.13 8.61
C ARG A 137 -5.31 9.53 8.52
N LEU A 138 -5.20 10.29 9.60
CA LEU A 138 -5.52 11.71 9.60
C LEU A 138 -4.47 12.48 8.79
N CYS A 139 -4.92 13.50 8.05
CA CYS A 139 -4.04 14.38 7.28
C CYS A 139 -4.47 15.84 7.46
N MET A 140 -3.51 16.75 7.38
CA MET A 140 -3.77 18.19 7.40
C MET A 140 -2.75 18.88 6.48
N ILE A 141 -3.21 19.31 5.32
CA ILE A 141 -2.35 19.95 4.30
C ILE A 141 -1.95 21.37 4.74
N ARG A 142 -2.94 22.10 5.26
CA ARG A 142 -2.86 23.48 5.76
C ARG A 142 -4.05 23.75 6.68
N PRO A 143 -3.97 24.69 7.63
CA PRO A 143 -5.15 25.16 8.36
C PRO A 143 -6.15 25.89 7.43
N CYS A 144 -7.43 25.95 7.79
CA CYS A 144 -8.50 26.59 6.99
C CYS A 144 -8.71 28.09 7.31
N GLU A 145 -7.67 28.82 7.75
CA GLU A 145 -7.71 30.22 8.23
C GLU A 145 -8.04 30.40 9.73
N ASN A 146 -7.11 31.13 10.37
CA ASN A 146 -7.16 31.88 11.64
C ASN A 146 -5.75 32.31 12.10
N GLU A 147 -4.69 32.12 11.29
CA GLU A 147 -3.45 32.89 11.43
C GLU A 147 -2.97 33.35 10.04
N GLU A 148 -3.12 34.65 9.80
CA GLU A 148 -2.50 35.44 8.73
C GLU A 148 -1.02 35.03 8.48
N PRO A 149 -0.63 34.67 7.25
CA PRO A 149 0.75 34.71 6.86
C PRO A 149 1.06 36.06 6.22
N SER A 150 1.80 36.89 6.96
CA SER A 150 2.53 38.07 6.47
C SER A 150 2.83 38.00 4.96
N ASP A 151 2.21 38.89 4.21
CA ASP A 151 2.48 39.15 2.81
C ASP A 151 3.98 39.34 2.60
N LYS A 152 4.63 38.33 2.02
CA LYS A 152 5.88 38.52 1.29
C LYS A 152 5.71 37.86 -0.06
N LYS A 153 5.32 38.68 -1.04
CA LYS A 153 5.32 38.38 -2.48
C LYS A 153 6.69 37.81 -2.86
N GLY A 154 6.74 36.51 -3.18
CA GLY A 154 7.96 35.81 -3.58
C GLY A 154 7.64 34.50 -4.29
N LYS A 155 8.36 34.22 -5.38
CA LYS A 155 8.13 33.19 -6.40
C LYS A 155 8.23 31.74 -5.85
N LYS A 156 7.27 30.87 -6.27
CA LYS A 156 7.24 29.38 -6.22
C LYS A 156 7.14 28.71 -4.81
N CYS A 157 6.37 27.60 -4.72
CA CYS A 157 5.94 26.87 -3.49
C CYS A 157 6.98 26.99 -2.38
N ILE A 158 6.71 27.94 -1.48
CA ILE A 158 7.60 28.32 -0.39
C ILE A 158 7.79 27.07 0.46
N ARG A 159 8.95 26.45 0.30
CA ARG A 159 9.67 25.58 1.24
C ARG A 159 8.84 25.32 2.49
N THR A 160 8.26 24.13 2.57
CA THR A 160 7.35 23.65 3.63
C THR A 160 7.45 24.48 4.92
N LYS A 161 6.52 25.43 5.11
CA LYS A 161 6.58 26.31 6.29
C LYS A 161 6.28 25.45 7.52
N LYS A 162 7.27 25.33 8.40
CA LYS A 162 7.06 24.76 9.74
C LYS A 162 6.19 25.75 10.51
N SER A 163 5.18 25.24 11.20
CA SER A 163 4.37 26.05 12.10
C SER A 163 5.29 26.79 13.07
N LEU A 164 5.12 28.11 13.15
CA LEU A 164 5.89 28.97 14.04
C LEU A 164 5.60 28.61 15.50
N LYS A 165 4.35 28.25 15.79
CA LYS A 165 3.87 27.82 17.11
C LYS A 165 3.66 26.31 17.16
N ALA A 166 3.86 25.74 18.34
CA ALA A 166 3.45 24.36 18.59
C ALA A 166 1.92 24.34 18.78
N VAL A 167 1.22 23.57 17.94
CA VAL A 167 -0.24 23.50 17.91
C VAL A 167 -0.73 22.16 18.46
N ARG A 168 -1.94 22.14 19.01
CA ARG A 168 -2.66 20.90 19.31
C ARG A 168 -3.48 20.49 18.10
N PHE A 169 -3.56 19.19 17.84
CA PHE A 169 -4.47 18.66 16.84
C PHE A 169 -5.85 18.42 17.46
N GLU A 170 -6.88 18.71 16.68
CA GLU A 170 -8.28 18.53 17.08
C GLU A 170 -8.96 17.49 16.18
N TYR A 171 -9.60 16.51 16.79
CA TYR A 171 -10.32 15.46 16.08
C TYR A 171 -11.55 15.03 16.88
N LYS A 172 -12.75 15.20 16.31
CA LYS A 172 -14.04 14.82 16.92
C LYS A 172 -14.18 15.28 18.39
N ASN A 173 -13.97 16.58 18.64
CA ASN A 173 -13.98 17.20 19.98
C ASN A 173 -12.91 16.69 20.96
N CYS A 174 -11.90 15.98 20.48
CA CYS A 174 -10.75 15.55 21.26
C CYS A 174 -9.51 16.37 20.87
N THR A 175 -8.66 16.70 21.84
CA THR A 175 -7.43 17.47 21.64
C THR A 175 -6.20 16.60 21.85
N SER A 176 -5.15 16.79 21.06
CA SER A 176 -3.91 16.05 21.27
C SER A 176 -3.28 16.38 22.61
N VAL A 177 -2.80 15.34 23.30
CA VAL A 177 -2.16 15.50 24.62
C VAL A 177 -0.91 16.38 24.49
N GLN A 178 -0.08 16.05 23.50
CA GLN A 178 1.14 16.78 23.14
C GLN A 178 0.86 17.87 22.10
N THR A 179 1.72 18.88 22.06
CA THR A 179 1.75 19.88 20.99
C THR A 179 2.75 19.46 19.92
N TYR A 180 2.46 19.82 18.67
CA TYR A 180 3.26 19.47 17.52
C TYR A 180 3.64 20.73 16.76
N LYS A 181 4.80 20.74 16.09
CA LYS A 181 5.18 21.78 15.14
C LYS A 181 5.07 21.23 13.71
N PRO A 182 3.82 21.03 13.20
CA PRO A 182 3.61 20.47 11.89
C PRO A 182 4.14 21.38 10.80
N ARG A 183 4.32 20.78 9.64
CA ARG A 183 4.74 21.41 8.40
C ARG A 183 3.53 21.44 7.48
N TYR A 184 3.29 22.57 6.83
CA TYR A 184 2.15 22.74 5.94
C TYR A 184 2.61 23.01 4.50
N CYS A 185 1.81 22.57 3.53
CA CYS A 185 2.01 22.91 2.13
C CYS A 185 1.30 24.24 1.81
N GLY A 186 1.99 25.11 1.08
CA GLY A 186 1.48 26.41 0.67
C GLY A 186 0.79 26.36 -0.69
N LEU A 187 0.91 27.46 -1.45
CA LEU A 187 0.44 27.58 -2.82
C LEU A 187 1.63 27.71 -3.78
N CYS A 188 1.47 27.29 -5.02
CA CYS A 188 2.42 27.59 -6.08
C CYS A 188 1.96 28.85 -6.83
N ASN A 189 2.88 29.75 -7.16
CA ASN A 189 2.54 31.02 -7.82
C ASN A 189 2.36 30.90 -9.34
N ASP A 190 2.54 29.72 -9.90
CA ASP A 190 2.51 29.42 -11.33
C ASP A 190 1.28 28.59 -11.74
N GLY A 191 0.20 28.67 -10.94
CA GLY A 191 -1.06 27.95 -11.19
C GLY A 191 -1.02 26.46 -10.87
N ARG A 192 0.11 25.93 -10.40
CA ARG A 192 0.27 24.53 -9.97
C ARG A 192 -0.28 24.29 -8.57
N CYS A 193 -0.63 23.05 -8.26
CA CYS A 193 -0.96 22.63 -6.90
C CYS A 193 0.30 22.19 -6.15
N CYS A 194 0.43 22.60 -4.89
CA CYS A 194 1.51 22.23 -3.96
C CYS A 194 0.95 21.11 -3.05
N THR A 195 1.38 19.86 -3.25
CA THR A 195 0.90 18.68 -2.49
C THR A 195 2.03 18.03 -1.68
N PRO A 196 1.72 17.22 -0.65
CA PRO A 196 2.75 16.50 0.11
C PRO A 196 3.48 15.47 -0.77
N HIS A 197 4.82 15.48 -0.73
CA HIS A 197 5.65 14.52 -1.45
C HIS A 197 6.24 13.47 -0.49
N ASN A 198 7.04 13.90 0.49
CA ASN A 198 7.54 13.01 1.54
C ASN A 198 6.72 13.24 2.83
N THR A 199 6.15 12.17 3.38
CA THR A 199 5.33 12.21 4.60
C THR A 199 5.70 11.08 5.56
N LYS A 200 5.60 11.35 6.86
CA LYS A 200 5.72 10.34 7.93
C LYS A 200 4.37 10.12 8.59
N THR A 201 4.07 8.90 9.00
CA THR A 201 2.91 8.61 9.85
C THR A 201 3.35 8.43 11.29
N ILE A 202 2.69 9.11 12.23
CA ILE A 202 2.90 8.98 13.68
C ILE A 202 1.60 8.59 14.36
N GLN A 203 1.67 7.93 15.51
CA GLN A 203 0.50 7.70 16.36
C GLN A 203 0.31 8.92 17.28
N VAL A 204 -0.84 9.58 17.19
CA VAL A 204 -1.19 10.73 18.03
C VAL A 204 -2.22 10.31 19.06
N GLU A 205 -1.93 10.62 20.32
CA GLU A 205 -2.86 10.44 21.44
C GLU A 205 -3.71 11.70 21.62
N PHE A 206 -5.04 11.50 21.58
CA PHE A 206 -6.05 12.52 21.80
C PHE A 206 -6.77 12.26 23.12
N ARG A 207 -6.99 13.32 23.88
CA ARG A 207 -7.82 13.33 25.08
C ARG A 207 -9.17 13.92 24.73
N CYS A 208 -10.21 13.13 24.95
CA CYS A 208 -11.60 13.50 24.71
C CYS A 208 -12.29 13.96 26.00
N PRO A 209 -13.48 14.59 25.90
CA PRO A 209 -14.36 14.77 27.05
C PRO A 209 -14.58 13.44 27.78
N GLN A 210 -14.78 13.48 29.10
CA GLN A 210 -14.91 12.29 29.98
C GLN A 210 -13.61 11.47 30.17
N GLY A 211 -12.44 12.01 29.81
CA GLY A 211 -11.14 11.39 30.12
C GLY A 211 -10.74 10.23 29.19
N LYS A 212 -11.55 9.91 28.17
CA LYS A 212 -11.24 8.88 27.17
C LYS A 212 -10.01 9.28 26.34
N VAL A 213 -9.08 8.34 26.14
CA VAL A 213 -7.90 8.53 25.30
C VAL A 213 -8.07 7.74 23.99
N LEU A 214 -7.85 8.40 22.86
CA LEU A 214 -7.89 7.81 21.53
C LEU A 214 -6.53 7.90 20.86
N LYS A 215 -6.05 6.79 20.28
CA LYS A 215 -4.85 6.76 19.43
C LYS A 215 -5.26 6.77 17.96
N LYS A 216 -4.72 7.70 17.18
CA LYS A 216 -4.97 7.76 15.74
C LYS A 216 -3.68 8.00 14.95
N PRO A 217 -3.49 7.30 13.81
CA PRO A 217 -2.37 7.57 12.92
C PRO A 217 -2.59 8.92 12.24
N MET A 218 -1.56 9.75 12.24
CA MET A 218 -1.56 11.09 11.66
C MET A 218 -0.35 11.32 10.75
N MET A 219 -0.61 11.95 9.61
CA MET A 219 0.39 12.35 8.64
C MET A 219 1.13 13.61 9.08
N LEU A 220 2.46 13.56 9.14
CA LEU A 220 3.35 14.70 9.20
C LEU A 220 4.01 14.91 7.84
N ILE A 221 3.95 16.13 7.35
CA ILE A 221 4.54 16.50 6.06
C ILE A 221 6.02 16.80 6.25
N ASN A 222 6.89 16.14 5.49
CA ASN A 222 8.32 16.46 5.48
C ASN A 222 8.63 17.46 4.36
N THR A 223 8.15 17.19 3.14
CA THR A 223 8.35 18.05 1.96
C THR A 223 7.08 18.15 1.11
N CYS A 224 6.95 19.23 0.35
CA CYS A 224 5.87 19.46 -0.62
C CYS A 224 6.46 19.67 -2.02
N VAL A 225 5.69 19.39 -3.07
CA VAL A 225 6.08 19.58 -4.47
C VAL A 225 4.96 20.24 -5.27
N CYS A 226 5.33 21.08 -6.25
CA CYS A 226 4.38 21.61 -7.24
C CYS A 226 4.24 20.68 -8.43
N HIS A 227 3.02 20.36 -8.84
CA HIS A 227 2.74 19.62 -10.07
C HIS A 227 1.49 20.14 -10.78
N ASN A 228 1.33 19.77 -12.05
CA ASN A 228 0.19 20.19 -12.87
C ASN A 228 -1.03 19.27 -12.71
N ASN A 229 -0.82 18.00 -12.33
CA ASN A 229 -1.89 17.01 -12.17
C ASN A 229 -2.63 17.20 -10.86
N CYS A 230 -3.40 18.27 -10.75
CA CYS A 230 -4.10 18.57 -9.51
C CYS A 230 -5.23 17.57 -9.28
N PRO A 231 -5.36 17.03 -8.06
CA PRO A 231 -6.47 16.15 -7.73
C PRO A 231 -7.77 16.93 -7.99
N GLN A 232 -8.59 16.43 -8.91
CA GLN A 232 -9.89 17.02 -9.20
C GLN A 232 -10.65 17.12 -7.88
N SER A 233 -10.94 18.35 -7.45
CA SER A 233 -11.87 18.55 -6.35
C SER A 233 -13.22 18.03 -6.84
N ASN A 234 -13.70 16.92 -6.28
CA ASN A 234 -15.11 16.57 -6.33
C ASN A 234 -15.89 17.63 -5.54
N ASN A 235 -16.03 18.82 -6.12
CA ASN A 235 -17.15 19.72 -5.89
C ASN A 235 -18.13 19.43 -7.03
N ALA A 236 -18.80 18.28 -6.94
CA ALA A 236 -20.03 18.05 -7.66
C ALA A 236 -21.15 18.63 -6.77
N PHE A 237 -21.65 19.79 -7.21
CA PHE A 237 -22.94 20.43 -6.91
C PHE A 237 -23.32 20.68 -5.45
#